data_AF-A0A5E4J3C9-F1
#
_entry.id   AF-A0A5E4J3C9-F1
#
_cell.length_a   1.000
_cell.length_b   1.000
_cell.length_c   1.000
_cell.angle_alpha   90.00
_cell.angle_beta   90.00
_cell.angle_gamma   90.00
#
_symmetry.space_group_name_H-M   'P 1'
#
loop_
_entity.id
_entity.type
_entity.pdbx_description
1 polymer ?
#
loop_
_entity_poly.entity_id
_entity_poly.type
_entity_poly.pdbx_seq_one_letter_code
_entity_poly.pdbx_strand_id
1 'polypeptide(L)'
;MVVPGQSHIQRFFEKLKMDEHDLTPCSFAFTKFKSIPGEWRCSTFDLAIPFWHIFAPGARSSDLRKLSAGIQVENFMLLADLGDSSLLVIRTYGKGKGEKPLFKSLRKIEDYDEMAGVLRKFDFKSDDLIAHASLQAAKELLERSSGTGIINKGLFSNYFLKERLAKSMSERGRSIAREAQGFFSRIEEFIFSNPDQAEKGLAGLGFKSVLRNGSGYPEFGLHYAGEELDVCCVIAPVDSLDFRTGSLAAPSYQAVAKLRDFNWVILSNGNLWRIYCRRSASESTSYFELNLEGISEASDLRLVYLAAIFSAPSFVKRGGASDIDLIYEGGVIHAKGLEEDLKSKVFDDQLFLNLTRSVIVFDMKKRYHEDELEQGKRKALKLLYRLLFVLYAEARGLLPLNNENYRAVSLENMRARLDALEKVPEGAEAWSSLCSLFEMIHRGSPSAQMPEYDGELFAAEEMDSLPIKNMHIVPALKDLMISAAGGIDYLNLGVRQLGSIYEALLEYSIKQADRDLMVYRDSSNKNGVMIMDAAFASDLQAKPRSFISAVEIYLTAGGLARKGSGSYYTPDEIVRFLVKKGWSLTSCAGKPSFAVQWKSFAPANPGTVIWR
;
A
#
# COMPACT_ATOMS: atom_id res chain seq x y z
N MET A 1 -8.46 39.38 29.53
CA MET A 1 -7.62 38.93 28.41
C MET A 1 -7.94 37.47 28.17
N VAL A 2 -8.72 37.17 27.12
CA VAL A 2 -9.04 35.80 26.72
C VAL A 2 -7.81 35.26 25.98
N VAL A 3 -7.26 34.13 26.44
CA VAL A 3 -6.12 33.47 25.79
C VAL A 3 -6.59 33.00 24.40
N PRO A 4 -5.87 33.31 23.31
CA PRO A 4 -6.34 33.05 21.94
C PRO A 4 -6.66 31.57 21.60
N GLY A 5 -6.26 30.61 22.43
CA GLY A 5 -6.63 29.18 22.30
C GLY A 5 -8.03 28.80 22.81
N GLN A 6 -8.56 29.51 23.83
CA GLN A 6 -9.84 29.14 24.45
C GLN A 6 -11.03 29.33 23.49
N SER A 7 -10.97 30.28 22.56
CA SER A 7 -12.09 30.55 21.64
C SER A 7 -12.28 29.46 20.57
N HIS A 8 -11.21 28.76 20.18
CA HIS A 8 -11.30 27.74 19.13
C HIS A 8 -11.88 26.43 19.64
N ILE A 9 -11.55 26.03 20.87
CA ILE A 9 -12.11 24.83 21.51
C ILE A 9 -13.57 25.04 21.90
N GLN A 10 -13.90 26.22 22.42
CA GLN A 10 -15.29 26.58 22.70
C GLN A 10 -16.16 26.46 21.42
N ARG A 11 -15.69 27.04 20.31
CA ARG A 11 -16.34 26.90 19.00
C ARG A 11 -16.41 25.46 18.49
N PHE A 12 -15.38 24.65 18.75
CA PHE A 12 -15.37 23.23 18.41
C PHE A 12 -16.49 22.48 19.14
N PHE A 13 -16.63 22.66 20.46
CA PHE A 13 -17.71 22.05 21.24
C PHE A 13 -19.09 22.57 20.83
N GLU A 14 -19.25 23.88 20.62
CA GLU A 14 -20.49 24.47 20.10
C GLU A 14 -20.93 23.82 18.79
N LYS A 15 -20.00 23.60 17.86
CA LYS A 15 -20.28 22.93 16.59
C LYS A 15 -20.66 21.47 16.74
N LEU A 16 -20.10 20.77 17.73
CA LEU A 16 -20.49 19.41 18.10
C LEU A 16 -21.84 19.35 18.83
N LYS A 17 -22.47 20.51 19.12
CA LYS A 17 -23.65 20.62 19.99
C LYS A 17 -23.38 20.05 21.39
N MET A 18 -22.18 20.24 21.88
CA MET A 18 -21.76 19.89 23.24
C MET A 18 -21.58 21.20 23.99
N ASP A 19 -22.30 21.39 25.08
CA ASP A 19 -22.15 22.60 25.89
C ASP A 19 -20.90 22.44 26.77
N GLU A 20 -20.00 23.43 26.77
CA GLU A 20 -18.82 23.41 27.63
C GLU A 20 -19.19 23.29 29.12
N HIS A 21 -20.39 23.75 29.51
CA HIS A 21 -20.90 23.61 30.88
C HIS A 21 -21.19 22.15 31.28
N ASP A 22 -21.34 21.23 30.32
CA ASP A 22 -21.54 19.80 30.57
C ASP A 22 -20.20 19.06 30.84
N LEU A 23 -19.04 19.74 30.76
CA LEU A 23 -17.74 19.15 31.08
C LEU A 23 -17.60 18.90 32.58
N THR A 24 -17.40 17.64 32.94
CA THR A 24 -17.16 17.23 34.32
C THR A 24 -15.65 17.02 34.56
N PRO A 25 -15.06 17.59 35.63
CA PRO A 25 -13.67 17.33 35.98
C PRO A 25 -13.43 15.85 36.28
N CYS A 26 -12.34 15.28 35.76
CA CYS A 26 -11.98 13.88 36.01
C CYS A 26 -10.48 13.70 36.26
N SER A 27 -10.11 12.57 36.86
CA SER A 27 -8.71 12.23 37.13
C SER A 27 -8.03 11.58 35.93
N PHE A 28 -6.72 11.63 35.88
CA PHE A 28 -5.92 10.96 34.85
C PHE A 28 -5.72 9.44 35.09
N ALA A 29 -6.51 8.80 35.95
CA ALA A 29 -6.37 7.38 36.28
C ALA A 29 -6.58 6.43 35.08
N PHE A 30 -7.13 6.93 33.96
CA PHE A 30 -7.34 6.17 32.72
C PHE A 30 -6.05 5.86 31.94
N THR A 31 -4.92 6.49 32.30
CA THR A 31 -3.61 6.29 31.64
C THR A 31 -2.53 5.85 32.62
N LYS A 32 -1.62 4.98 32.17
CA LYS A 32 -0.41 4.57 32.93
C LYS A 32 0.74 5.60 32.87
N PHE A 33 0.48 6.79 32.34
CA PHE A 33 1.48 7.84 32.19
C PHE A 33 1.85 8.45 33.56
N LYS A 34 3.09 8.21 34.02
CA LYS A 34 3.52 8.48 35.40
C LYS A 34 3.94 9.93 35.70
N SER A 35 4.11 10.77 34.69
CA SER A 35 4.70 12.11 34.83
C SER A 35 3.75 13.22 34.36
N ILE A 36 2.57 13.32 34.96
CA ILE A 36 1.58 14.35 34.63
C ILE A 36 1.93 15.64 35.36
N PRO A 37 2.20 16.75 34.66
CA PRO A 37 2.44 18.04 35.30
C PRO A 37 1.22 18.50 36.10
N GLY A 38 1.43 19.11 37.27
CA GLY A 38 0.35 19.55 38.16
C GLY A 38 -0.55 20.66 37.59
N GLU A 39 -0.13 21.31 36.50
CA GLU A 39 -0.89 22.33 35.80
C GLU A 39 -1.93 21.76 34.83
N TRP A 40 -1.82 20.46 34.50
CA TRP A 40 -2.75 19.83 33.56
C TRP A 40 -4.08 19.52 34.24
N ARG A 41 -5.16 19.78 33.52
CA ARG A 41 -6.52 19.49 33.97
C ARG A 41 -7.18 18.55 32.98
N CYS A 42 -7.97 17.60 33.48
CA CYS A 42 -8.74 16.71 32.64
C CYS A 42 -10.22 16.85 32.96
N SER A 43 -11.03 16.86 31.91
CA SER A 43 -12.47 16.90 31.97
C SER A 43 -13.04 15.90 30.97
N THR A 44 -14.29 15.49 31.16
CA THR A 44 -14.96 14.51 30.30
C THR A 44 -16.40 14.92 30.05
N PHE A 45 -16.99 14.35 29.00
CA PHE A 45 -18.41 14.44 28.70
C PHE A 45 -19.07 13.09 28.95
N ASP A 46 -20.34 13.13 29.31
CA ASP A 46 -21.16 11.92 29.37
C ASP A 46 -21.51 11.46 27.95
N LEU A 47 -20.70 10.54 27.43
CA LEU A 47 -20.82 9.93 26.11
C LEU A 47 -20.79 8.40 26.27
N ALA A 48 -21.39 7.69 25.32
CA ALA A 48 -21.34 6.23 25.24
C ALA A 48 -19.94 5.68 24.85
N ILE A 49 -18.97 6.57 24.57
CA ILE A 49 -17.55 6.23 24.45
C ILE A 49 -16.72 7.04 25.44
N PRO A 50 -15.59 6.48 25.94
CA PRO A 50 -14.63 7.25 26.71
C PRO A 50 -14.13 8.47 25.94
N PHE A 51 -14.38 9.64 26.50
CA PHE A 51 -13.90 10.92 25.99
C PHE A 51 -13.11 11.68 27.05
N TRP A 52 -11.97 12.25 26.67
CA TRP A 52 -11.20 13.10 27.58
C TRP A 52 -10.79 14.39 26.90
N HIS A 53 -11.16 15.51 27.53
CA HIS A 53 -10.60 16.82 27.24
C HIS A 53 -9.47 17.10 28.23
N ILE A 54 -8.27 17.42 27.73
CA ILE A 54 -7.10 17.70 28.55
C ILE A 54 -6.65 19.13 28.28
N PHE A 55 -6.70 19.99 29.29
CA PHE A 55 -6.06 21.29 29.25
C PHE A 55 -4.61 21.16 29.71
N ALA A 56 -3.66 21.31 28.79
CA ALA A 56 -2.24 21.09 28.99
C ALA A 56 -1.41 22.21 28.30
N PRO A 57 -1.50 23.45 28.79
CA PRO A 57 -0.83 24.59 28.16
C PRO A 57 0.69 24.39 28.08
N GLY A 58 1.29 24.64 26.92
CA GLY A 58 2.73 24.50 26.70
C GLY A 58 3.24 23.05 26.63
N ALA A 59 2.36 22.05 26.68
CA ALA A 59 2.75 20.65 26.52
C ALA A 59 3.15 20.34 25.07
N ARG A 60 4.12 19.44 24.89
CA ARG A 60 4.51 18.97 23.56
C ARG A 60 3.60 17.84 23.11
N SER A 61 3.28 17.79 21.81
CA SER A 61 2.48 16.69 21.24
C SER A 61 3.10 15.30 21.48
N SER A 62 4.43 15.21 21.65
CA SER A 62 5.12 13.96 22.01
C SER A 62 4.74 13.44 23.39
N ASP A 63 4.47 14.33 24.34
CA ASP A 63 4.13 13.97 25.71
C ASP A 63 2.67 13.49 25.77
N LEU A 64 1.78 14.10 24.98
CA LEU A 64 0.38 13.66 24.82
C LEU A 64 0.27 12.32 24.07
N ARG A 65 1.14 12.06 23.09
CA ARG A 65 1.22 10.74 22.42
C ARG A 65 1.63 9.63 23.38
N LYS A 66 2.57 9.90 24.30
CA LYS A 66 2.93 8.95 25.36
C LYS A 66 1.78 8.75 26.34
N LEU A 67 1.07 9.83 26.67
CA LEU A 67 -0.13 9.77 27.50
C LEU A 67 -1.20 8.88 26.87
N SER A 68 -1.51 9.07 25.58
CA SER A 68 -2.52 8.30 24.87
C SER A 68 -2.12 6.83 24.67
N ALA A 69 -0.84 6.54 24.47
CA ALA A 69 -0.32 5.17 24.42
C ALA A 69 -0.49 4.43 25.76
N GLY A 70 -0.50 5.16 26.88
CA GLY A 70 -0.74 4.61 28.22
C GLY A 70 -2.20 4.27 28.52
N ILE A 71 -3.14 4.70 27.67
CA ILE A 71 -4.59 4.45 27.84
C ILE A 71 -4.88 2.99 27.54
N GLN A 72 -5.52 2.30 28.50
CA GLN A 72 -5.81 0.86 28.40
C GLN A 72 -7.11 0.57 27.66
N VAL A 73 -7.97 1.57 27.49
CA VAL A 73 -9.24 1.41 26.77
C VAL A 73 -8.99 1.40 25.27
N GLU A 74 -9.69 0.51 24.56
CA GLU A 74 -9.44 0.24 23.14
C GLU A 74 -10.14 1.25 22.21
N ASN A 75 -11.34 1.70 22.58
CA ASN A 75 -12.10 2.72 21.87
C ASN A 75 -12.15 4.00 22.71
N PHE A 76 -11.57 5.09 22.21
CA PHE A 76 -11.67 6.38 22.89
C PHE A 76 -11.40 7.56 21.97
N MET A 77 -11.86 8.73 22.42
CA MET A 77 -11.50 10.02 21.86
C MET A 77 -10.84 10.90 22.91
N LEU A 78 -9.76 11.58 22.55
CA LEU A 78 -9.04 12.48 23.44
C LEU A 78 -8.72 13.77 22.70
N LEU A 79 -9.12 14.91 23.26
CA LEU A 79 -8.81 16.25 22.76
C LEU A 79 -7.91 16.95 23.78
N ALA A 80 -6.68 17.25 23.40
CA ALA A 80 -5.74 17.98 24.25
C ALA A 80 -5.54 19.41 23.75
N ASP A 81 -5.81 20.39 24.61
CA ASP A 81 -5.50 21.80 24.42
C ASP A 81 -4.07 22.10 24.87
N LEU A 82 -3.22 22.58 23.96
CA LEU A 82 -1.82 22.93 24.21
C LEU A 82 -1.62 24.45 24.36
N GLY A 83 -2.69 25.24 24.31
CA GLY A 83 -2.68 26.70 24.30
C GLY A 83 -2.71 27.27 22.88
N ASP A 84 -1.63 27.12 22.11
CA ASP A 84 -1.56 27.64 20.74
C ASP A 84 -2.07 26.65 19.67
N SER A 85 -2.33 25.41 20.07
CA SER A 85 -2.80 24.34 19.19
C SER A 85 -3.50 23.25 20.00
N SER A 86 -4.27 22.41 19.34
CA SER A 86 -4.88 21.22 19.94
C SER A 86 -4.41 19.93 19.26
N LEU A 87 -4.53 18.81 19.97
CA LEU A 87 -4.30 17.48 19.44
C LEU A 87 -5.54 16.62 19.69
N LEU A 88 -6.19 16.20 18.60
CA LEU A 88 -7.24 15.19 18.63
C LEU A 88 -6.62 13.81 18.44
N VAL A 89 -7.02 12.87 19.29
CA VAL A 89 -6.61 11.47 19.25
C VAL A 89 -7.86 10.60 19.20
N ILE A 90 -7.94 9.71 18.22
CA ILE A 90 -9.02 8.73 18.13
C ILE A 90 -8.40 7.34 18.03
N ARG A 91 -8.78 6.46 18.95
CA ARG A 91 -8.39 5.05 18.92
C ARG A 91 -9.63 4.18 18.84
N THR A 92 -9.53 3.14 18.05
CA THR A 92 -10.61 2.20 17.78
C THR A 92 -10.08 0.76 17.74
N TYR A 93 -10.96 -0.20 17.98
CA TYR A 93 -10.68 -1.64 17.94
C TYR A 93 -11.09 -2.27 16.61
N GLY A 94 -10.09 -2.74 15.86
CA GLY A 94 -10.28 -3.43 14.58
C GLY A 94 -10.15 -4.94 14.67
N LYS A 95 -10.66 -5.66 13.65
CA LYS A 95 -10.43 -7.11 13.45
C LYS A 95 -8.95 -7.37 13.14
N GLY A 96 -8.13 -7.36 14.19
CA GLY A 96 -6.69 -7.53 14.17
C GLY A 96 -6.09 -6.76 15.36
N LYS A 97 -5.40 -7.44 16.26
CA LYS A 97 -4.67 -6.79 17.36
C LYS A 97 -3.70 -5.77 16.77
N GLY A 98 -3.98 -4.46 16.91
CA GLY A 98 -3.02 -3.40 16.52
C GLY A 98 -3.53 -2.27 15.62
N GLU A 99 -4.83 -1.92 15.63
CA GLU A 99 -5.27 -0.73 14.88
C GLU A 99 -4.61 0.55 15.42
N LYS A 100 -3.98 1.33 14.54
CA LYS A 100 -3.19 2.52 14.91
C LYS A 100 -4.12 3.64 15.40
N PRO A 101 -3.77 4.38 16.48
CA PRO A 101 -4.51 5.59 16.86
C PRO A 101 -4.31 6.69 15.83
N LEU A 102 -5.38 7.39 15.47
CA LEU A 102 -5.34 8.62 14.68
C LEU A 102 -4.86 9.77 15.56
N PHE A 103 -3.94 10.58 15.06
CA PHE A 103 -3.45 11.81 15.69
C PHE A 103 -3.62 12.98 14.73
N LYS A 104 -4.45 13.97 15.08
CA LYS A 104 -4.67 15.17 14.26
C LYS A 104 -4.33 16.42 15.06
N SER A 105 -3.38 17.21 14.56
CA SER A 105 -3.03 18.52 15.13
C SER A 105 -3.93 19.59 14.54
N LEU A 106 -4.53 20.40 15.41
CA LEU A 106 -5.42 21.51 15.06
C LEU A 106 -4.72 22.81 15.43
N ARG A 107 -4.43 23.67 14.45
CA ARG A 107 -3.69 24.91 14.67
C ARG A 107 -4.49 26.13 14.26
N LYS A 108 -5.18 26.04 13.12
CA LYS A 108 -6.00 27.13 12.58
C LYS A 108 -7.48 26.83 12.74
N ILE A 109 -8.31 27.86 12.68
CA ILE A 109 -9.75 27.73 12.93
C ILE A 109 -10.44 26.80 11.91
N GLU A 110 -9.92 26.72 10.68
CA GLU A 110 -10.39 25.81 9.65
C GLU A 110 -10.22 24.34 10.07
N ASP A 111 -9.12 24.02 10.77
CA ASP A 111 -8.86 22.65 11.26
C ASP A 111 -9.93 22.23 12.27
N TYR A 112 -10.30 23.12 13.20
CA TYR A 112 -11.35 22.86 14.19
C TYR A 112 -12.72 22.73 13.53
N ASP A 113 -13.01 23.59 12.56
CA ASP A 113 -14.27 23.59 11.82
C ASP A 113 -14.44 22.32 10.98
N GLU A 114 -13.38 21.85 10.32
CA GLU A 114 -13.34 20.58 9.58
C GLU A 114 -13.59 19.39 10.52
N MET A 115 -12.84 19.31 11.63
CA MET A 115 -12.96 18.21 12.58
C MET A 115 -14.34 18.15 13.24
N ALA A 116 -14.84 19.30 13.70
CA ALA A 116 -16.19 19.37 14.27
C ALA A 116 -17.25 19.01 13.24
N GLY A 117 -17.06 19.42 11.99
CA GLY A 117 -17.93 19.06 10.87
C GLY A 117 -18.02 17.56 10.61
N VAL A 118 -16.90 16.84 10.71
CA VAL A 118 -16.87 15.37 10.56
C VAL A 118 -17.48 14.68 11.77
N LEU A 119 -17.02 15.02 12.98
CA LEU A 119 -17.48 14.36 14.21
C LEU A 119 -18.97 14.57 14.48
N ARG A 120 -19.53 15.75 14.15
CA ARG A 120 -20.97 16.03 14.31
C ARG A 120 -21.88 15.10 13.51
N LYS A 121 -21.37 14.47 12.44
CA LYS A 121 -22.17 13.53 11.61
C LYS A 121 -22.50 12.24 12.35
N PHE A 122 -21.81 11.95 13.45
CA PHE A 122 -21.89 10.69 14.15
C PHE A 122 -22.56 10.81 15.51
N ASP A 123 -23.15 9.70 15.95
CA ASP A 123 -23.79 9.61 17.26
C ASP A 123 -22.83 8.96 18.26
N PHE A 124 -22.51 9.71 19.32
CA PHE A 124 -21.67 9.27 20.43
C PHE A 124 -22.42 9.19 21.77
N LYS A 125 -23.75 9.43 21.79
CA LYS A 125 -24.55 9.53 23.02
C LYS A 125 -25.54 8.38 23.22
N SER A 126 -26.08 7.80 22.15
CA SER A 126 -27.23 6.90 22.26
C SER A 126 -26.93 5.51 22.84
N ASP A 127 -25.96 4.79 22.27
CA ASP A 127 -25.64 3.39 22.63
C ASP A 127 -24.18 3.05 22.32
N ASP A 128 -23.55 2.21 23.15
CA ASP A 128 -22.14 1.82 23.04
C ASP A 128 -21.77 1.19 21.69
N LEU A 129 -22.62 0.34 21.11
CA LEU A 129 -22.37 -0.30 19.81
C LEU A 129 -22.40 0.72 18.67
N ILE A 130 -23.38 1.63 18.71
CA ILE A 130 -23.50 2.72 17.71
C ILE A 130 -22.33 3.67 17.86
N ALA A 131 -21.97 4.04 19.08
CA ALA A 131 -20.90 4.98 19.37
C ALA A 131 -19.51 4.43 18.99
N HIS A 132 -19.26 3.13 19.17
CA HIS A 132 -18.04 2.47 18.67
C HIS A 132 -17.98 2.45 17.13
N ALA A 133 -19.08 2.13 16.45
CA ALA A 133 -19.13 2.16 14.98
C ALA A 133 -18.96 3.59 14.42
N SER A 134 -19.61 4.56 15.06
CA SER A 134 -19.46 6.00 14.84
C SER A 134 -18.00 6.45 14.98
N LEU A 135 -17.31 6.00 16.03
CA LEU A 135 -15.91 6.34 16.26
C LEU A 135 -14.98 5.78 15.17
N GLN A 136 -15.22 4.53 14.73
CA GLN A 136 -14.49 3.92 13.62
C GLN A 136 -14.71 4.68 12.31
N ALA A 137 -15.96 4.98 11.98
CA ALA A 137 -16.29 5.72 10.76
C ALA A 137 -15.72 7.15 10.77
N ALA A 138 -15.80 7.84 11.92
CA ALA A 138 -15.20 9.15 12.09
C ALA A 138 -13.68 9.12 11.88
N LYS A 139 -12.99 8.15 12.50
CA LYS A 139 -11.56 7.96 12.35
C LYS A 139 -11.16 7.76 10.88
N GLU A 140 -11.85 6.89 10.15
CA GLU A 140 -11.57 6.67 8.73
C GLU A 140 -11.80 7.91 7.87
N LEU A 141 -12.88 8.67 8.11
CA LEU A 141 -13.13 9.90 7.37
C LEU A 141 -12.04 10.95 7.62
N LEU A 142 -11.58 11.06 8.87
CA LEU A 142 -10.51 11.98 9.25
C LEU A 142 -9.13 11.57 8.71
N GLU A 143 -8.89 10.27 8.57
CA GLU A 143 -7.72 9.74 7.85
C GLU A 143 -7.79 10.09 6.36
N ARG A 144 -8.98 10.01 5.75
CA ARG A 144 -9.21 10.36 4.34
C ARG A 144 -9.12 11.87 4.07
N SER A 145 -9.56 12.72 5.01
CA SER A 145 -9.50 14.18 4.88
C SER A 145 -8.06 14.74 4.98
N SER A 146 -7.12 13.94 5.50
CA SER A 146 -5.71 14.28 5.63
C SER A 146 -4.86 13.92 4.40
N GLY A 147 -5.45 13.32 3.35
CA GLY A 147 -4.77 12.87 2.13
C GLY A 147 -5.06 13.74 0.90
N THR A 148 -4.47 13.38 -0.25
CA THR A 148 -4.70 14.05 -1.55
C THR A 148 -6.12 13.86 -2.12
N GLY A 149 -7.05 13.30 -1.34
CA GLY A 149 -8.38 12.88 -1.79
C GLY A 149 -8.37 11.82 -2.89
N ILE A 150 -7.26 11.08 -3.07
CA ILE A 150 -7.11 10.03 -4.08
C ILE A 150 -6.57 8.78 -3.39
N ILE A 151 -7.25 7.64 -3.58
CA ILE A 151 -6.84 6.35 -3.03
C ILE A 151 -6.75 5.35 -4.18
N ASN A 152 -5.58 4.78 -4.40
CA ASN A 152 -5.38 3.67 -5.34
C ASN A 152 -4.92 2.42 -4.58
N LYS A 153 -5.84 1.49 -4.29
CA LYS A 153 -5.53 0.22 -3.63
C LYS A 153 -5.09 -0.86 -4.64
N GLY A 154 -4.22 -0.48 -5.58
CA GLY A 154 -3.66 -1.39 -6.58
C GLY A 154 -4.61 -1.81 -7.68
N LEU A 155 -5.57 -0.93 -8.04
CA LEU A 155 -6.41 -1.15 -9.21
C LEU A 155 -5.71 -0.69 -10.50
N PHE A 156 -5.05 0.47 -10.46
CA PHE A 156 -4.32 1.05 -11.59
C PHE A 156 -2.83 1.20 -11.27
N SER A 157 -1.99 1.32 -12.30
CA SER A 157 -0.58 1.70 -12.10
C SER A 157 -0.47 3.20 -11.84
N ASN A 158 0.22 3.55 -10.75
CA ASN A 158 0.53 4.94 -10.43
C ASN A 158 1.40 5.58 -11.51
N TYR A 159 2.36 4.82 -12.05
CA TYR A 159 3.17 5.26 -13.19
C TYR A 159 2.30 5.56 -14.41
N PHE A 160 1.38 4.65 -14.76
CA PHE A 160 0.49 4.88 -15.90
C PHE A 160 -0.37 6.14 -15.70
N LEU A 161 -0.98 6.29 -14.52
CA LEU A 161 -1.83 7.43 -14.19
C LEU A 161 -1.08 8.78 -14.23
N LYS A 162 0.20 8.80 -13.85
CA LYS A 162 1.01 10.03 -13.83
C LYS A 162 1.66 10.34 -15.18
N GLU A 163 2.29 9.34 -15.80
CA GLU A 163 3.20 9.55 -16.93
C GLU A 163 2.57 9.25 -18.30
N ARG A 164 1.55 8.38 -18.36
CA ARG A 164 1.02 7.87 -19.64
C ARG A 164 -0.43 8.24 -19.92
N LEU A 165 -1.20 8.55 -18.89
CA LEU A 165 -2.64 8.80 -19.01
C LEU A 165 -2.95 9.89 -20.05
N ALA A 166 -2.32 11.07 -19.93
CA ALA A 166 -2.60 12.20 -20.82
C ALA A 166 -2.31 11.87 -22.29
N LYS A 167 -1.17 11.23 -22.56
CA LYS A 167 -0.78 10.81 -23.92
C LYS A 167 -1.76 9.77 -24.50
N SER A 168 -2.07 8.73 -23.72
CA SER A 168 -2.96 7.65 -24.15
C SER A 168 -4.38 8.15 -24.44
N MET A 169 -4.90 9.08 -23.63
CA MET A 169 -6.21 9.69 -23.87
C MET A 169 -6.19 10.62 -25.09
N SER A 170 -5.10 11.38 -25.30
CA SER A 170 -4.94 12.22 -26.49
C SER A 170 -4.91 11.42 -27.79
N GLU A 171 -4.23 10.26 -27.81
CA GLU A 171 -4.22 9.32 -28.95
C GLU A 171 -5.62 8.80 -29.29
N ARG A 172 -6.53 8.79 -28.30
CA ARG A 172 -7.93 8.43 -28.47
C ARG A 172 -8.85 9.63 -28.71
N GLY A 173 -8.28 10.81 -28.96
CA GLY A 173 -8.99 12.03 -29.30
C GLY A 173 -9.67 12.72 -28.11
N ARG A 174 -9.24 12.42 -26.88
CA ARG A 174 -9.77 13.05 -25.66
C ARG A 174 -8.78 14.03 -25.07
N SER A 175 -9.29 15.17 -24.61
CA SER A 175 -8.50 16.21 -23.95
C SER A 175 -8.92 16.27 -22.49
N ILE A 176 -8.36 15.37 -21.67
CA ILE A 176 -8.77 15.22 -20.27
C ILE A 176 -8.61 16.51 -19.47
N ALA A 177 -7.58 17.32 -19.74
CA ALA A 177 -7.39 18.60 -19.08
C ALA A 177 -8.55 19.58 -19.33
N ARG A 178 -9.09 19.61 -20.57
CA ARG A 178 -10.25 20.45 -20.91
C ARG A 178 -11.53 19.89 -20.31
N GLU A 179 -11.71 18.57 -20.32
CA GLU A 179 -12.85 17.89 -19.71
C GLU A 179 -12.89 18.15 -18.19
N ALA A 180 -11.74 18.05 -17.51
CA ALA A 180 -11.59 18.34 -16.08
C ALA A 180 -11.96 19.79 -15.73
N GLN A 181 -11.52 20.77 -16.54
CA GLN A 181 -11.93 22.17 -16.38
C GLN A 181 -13.45 22.35 -16.49
N GLY A 182 -14.11 21.65 -17.42
CA GLY A 182 -15.56 21.66 -17.56
C GLY A 182 -16.32 20.95 -16.43
N PHE A 183 -15.65 20.10 -15.65
CA PHE A 183 -16.21 19.47 -14.46
C PHE A 183 -16.10 20.38 -13.23
N PHE A 184 -15.04 21.19 -13.12
CA PHE A 184 -14.89 22.13 -12.01
C PHE A 184 -16.07 23.10 -11.90
N SER A 185 -16.55 23.65 -13.02
CA SER A 185 -17.69 24.57 -13.04
C SER A 185 -19.03 23.94 -12.61
N ARG A 186 -19.08 22.61 -12.56
CA ARG A 186 -20.26 21.81 -12.21
C ARG A 186 -19.98 20.84 -11.08
N ILE A 187 -18.97 21.13 -10.24
CA ILE A 187 -18.51 20.20 -9.20
C ILE A 187 -19.63 19.82 -8.21
N GLU A 188 -20.54 20.76 -7.94
CA GLU A 188 -21.72 20.56 -7.10
C GLU A 188 -22.71 19.53 -7.67
N GLU A 189 -22.70 19.25 -8.98
CA GLU A 189 -23.54 18.19 -9.57
C GLU A 189 -23.06 16.79 -9.15
N PHE A 190 -21.77 16.65 -8.86
CA PHE A 190 -21.16 15.36 -8.50
C PHE A 190 -21.18 15.08 -7.00
N ILE A 191 -21.42 16.10 -6.17
CA ILE A 191 -21.46 16.03 -4.71
C ILE A 191 -22.93 16.07 -4.28
N PHE A 192 -23.45 14.97 -3.77
CA PHE A 192 -24.86 14.85 -3.39
C PHE A 192 -25.04 13.99 -2.15
N SER A 193 -26.18 14.17 -1.48
CA SER A 193 -26.53 13.39 -0.28
C SER A 193 -27.72 12.44 -0.49
N ASN A 194 -28.45 12.61 -1.61
CA ASN A 194 -29.66 11.85 -1.89
C ASN A 194 -29.57 11.09 -3.23
N PRO A 195 -30.15 9.87 -3.34
CA PRO A 195 -30.16 9.09 -4.58
C PRO A 195 -30.79 9.80 -5.78
N ASP A 196 -31.83 10.61 -5.58
CA ASP A 196 -32.50 11.33 -6.69
C ASP A 196 -31.59 12.38 -7.34
N GLN A 197 -30.61 12.90 -6.59
CA GLN A 197 -29.60 13.81 -7.12
C GLN A 197 -28.48 13.06 -7.86
N ALA A 198 -28.30 11.77 -7.59
CA ALA A 198 -27.26 10.96 -8.19
C ALA A 198 -27.45 10.80 -9.71
N GLU A 199 -28.70 10.77 -10.20
CA GLU A 199 -28.97 10.77 -11.64
C GLU A 199 -28.43 12.03 -12.33
N LYS A 200 -28.51 13.20 -11.68
CA LYS A 200 -27.92 14.44 -12.19
C LYS A 200 -26.39 14.36 -12.24
N GLY A 201 -25.77 13.84 -11.18
CA GLY A 201 -24.32 13.64 -11.16
C GLY A 201 -23.84 12.67 -12.23
N LEU A 202 -24.56 11.55 -12.42
CA LEU A 202 -24.29 10.59 -13.50
C LEU A 202 -24.49 11.22 -14.88
N ALA A 203 -25.53 12.05 -15.07
CA ALA A 203 -25.74 12.82 -16.29
C ALA A 203 -24.61 13.85 -16.54
N GLY A 204 -24.10 14.50 -15.48
CA GLY A 204 -22.96 15.41 -15.56
C GLY A 204 -21.67 14.72 -16.04
N LEU A 205 -21.50 13.45 -15.68
CA LEU A 205 -20.44 12.55 -16.17
C LEU A 205 -20.68 12.00 -17.58
N GLY A 206 -21.84 12.32 -18.16
CA GLY A 206 -22.24 11.96 -19.52
C GLY A 206 -23.08 10.69 -19.62
N PHE A 207 -23.47 10.05 -18.50
CA PHE A 207 -24.29 8.83 -18.55
C PHE A 207 -25.77 9.14 -18.69
N LYS A 208 -26.49 8.21 -19.33
CA LYS A 208 -27.92 8.03 -19.11
C LYS A 208 -28.10 6.84 -18.15
N SER A 209 -28.61 7.11 -16.95
CA SER A 209 -28.83 6.08 -15.93
C SER A 209 -30.21 5.45 -16.06
N VAL A 210 -30.30 4.14 -15.85
CA VAL A 210 -31.55 3.39 -15.76
C VAL A 210 -31.56 2.63 -14.44
N LEU A 211 -32.51 2.96 -13.56
CA LEU A 211 -32.65 2.29 -12.27
C LEU A 211 -32.96 0.81 -12.48
N ARG A 212 -32.21 -0.05 -11.78
CA ARG A 212 -32.39 -1.51 -11.80
C ARG A 212 -33.08 -1.96 -10.51
N ASN A 213 -34.04 -2.87 -10.66
CA ASN A 213 -34.73 -3.45 -9.51
C ASN A 213 -33.79 -4.42 -8.78
N GLY A 214 -33.54 -4.16 -7.50
CA GLY A 214 -32.69 -4.98 -6.64
C GLY A 214 -32.98 -4.74 -5.16
N SER A 215 -32.52 -5.65 -4.32
CA SER A 215 -32.53 -5.47 -2.86
C SER A 215 -31.26 -4.74 -2.43
N GLY A 216 -31.38 -3.67 -1.65
CA GLY A 216 -30.23 -2.93 -1.12
C GLY A 216 -30.21 -1.47 -1.57
N TYR A 217 -29.02 -0.95 -1.79
CA TYR A 217 -28.82 0.40 -2.30
C TYR A 217 -29.24 0.51 -3.79
N PRO A 218 -29.71 1.67 -4.25
CA PRO A 218 -30.03 1.91 -5.67
C PRO A 218 -28.90 1.52 -6.62
N GLU A 219 -29.27 0.79 -7.67
CA GLU A 219 -28.35 0.33 -8.72
C GLU A 219 -28.78 0.93 -10.05
N PHE A 220 -27.82 1.44 -10.82
CA PHE A 220 -28.07 2.03 -12.13
C PHE A 220 -27.28 1.28 -13.20
N GLY A 221 -27.98 0.83 -14.24
CA GLY A 221 -27.36 0.49 -15.51
C GLY A 221 -26.99 1.78 -16.25
N LEU A 222 -25.74 1.87 -16.71
CA LEU A 222 -25.23 3.09 -17.33
C LEU A 222 -25.22 2.94 -18.86
N HIS A 223 -25.78 3.94 -19.54
CA HIS A 223 -25.84 3.98 -20.99
C HIS A 223 -25.14 5.22 -21.53
N TYR A 224 -24.63 5.13 -22.76
CA TYR A 224 -24.07 6.27 -23.49
C TYR A 224 -24.41 6.15 -24.98
N ALA A 225 -24.88 7.25 -25.57
CA ALA A 225 -25.32 7.28 -26.97
C ALA A 225 -26.30 6.16 -27.38
N GLY A 226 -27.11 5.67 -26.44
CA GLY A 226 -28.13 4.63 -26.67
C GLY A 226 -27.69 3.20 -26.36
N GLU A 227 -26.40 2.96 -26.14
CA GLU A 227 -25.84 1.63 -25.82
C GLU A 227 -25.66 1.45 -24.31
N GLU A 228 -25.91 0.23 -23.81
CA GLU A 228 -25.58 -0.14 -22.43
C GLU A 228 -24.07 -0.37 -22.31
N LEU A 229 -23.45 0.29 -21.34
CA LEU A 229 -22.02 0.17 -21.08
C LEU A 229 -21.74 -1.00 -20.15
N ASP A 230 -20.52 -1.55 -20.23
CA ASP A 230 -20.05 -2.63 -19.34
C ASP A 230 -19.62 -2.09 -17.97
N VAL A 231 -20.50 -1.29 -17.36
CA VAL A 231 -20.34 -0.69 -16.03
C VAL A 231 -21.70 -0.48 -15.36
N CYS A 232 -21.76 -0.80 -14.07
CA CYS A 232 -22.91 -0.50 -13.20
C CYS A 232 -22.51 0.52 -12.14
N CYS A 233 -23.45 1.36 -11.70
CA CYS A 233 -23.26 2.26 -10.57
C CYS A 233 -24.14 1.86 -9.38
N VAL A 234 -23.55 1.71 -8.20
CA VAL A 234 -24.26 1.56 -6.93
C VAL A 234 -24.18 2.90 -6.19
N ILE A 235 -25.33 3.48 -5.84
CA ILE A 235 -25.41 4.73 -5.10
C ILE A 235 -25.85 4.45 -3.68
N ALA A 236 -24.96 4.69 -2.72
CA ALA A 236 -25.21 4.46 -1.31
C ALA A 236 -25.09 5.79 -0.55
N PRO A 237 -26.21 6.47 -0.22
CA PRO A 237 -26.22 7.76 0.48
C PRO A 237 -25.91 7.59 1.97
N VAL A 238 -24.75 7.02 2.27
CA VAL A 238 -24.27 6.72 3.62
C VAL A 238 -22.84 7.22 3.77
N ASP A 239 -22.46 7.60 4.98
CA ASP A 239 -21.15 8.22 5.22
C ASP A 239 -19.98 7.27 4.94
N SER A 240 -20.14 5.99 5.21
CA SER A 240 -19.13 4.97 4.93
C SER A 240 -19.59 3.97 3.87
N LEU A 241 -18.73 3.79 2.87
CA LEU A 241 -18.89 2.78 1.81
C LEU A 241 -18.49 1.37 2.25
N ASP A 242 -17.81 1.24 3.40
CA ASP A 242 -17.15 0.00 3.82
C ASP A 242 -17.84 -0.69 5.00
N PHE A 243 -18.72 0.03 5.71
CA PHE A 243 -19.43 -0.48 6.87
C PHE A 243 -20.90 -0.74 6.60
N ARG A 244 -21.44 -1.70 7.36
CA ARG A 244 -22.87 -1.93 7.46
C ARG A 244 -23.53 -0.70 8.06
N THR A 245 -24.56 -0.18 7.40
CA THR A 245 -25.36 0.95 7.92
C THR A 245 -26.82 0.52 8.02
N GLY A 246 -27.37 0.58 9.24
CA GLY A 246 -28.72 0.09 9.53
C GLY A 246 -28.89 -1.40 9.26
N SER A 247 -29.96 -1.77 8.55
CA SER A 247 -30.28 -3.15 8.18
C SER A 247 -29.63 -3.63 6.88
N LEU A 248 -29.05 -2.73 6.08
CA LEU A 248 -28.45 -3.04 4.79
C LEU A 248 -26.99 -3.46 4.95
N ALA A 249 -26.53 -4.43 4.14
CA ALA A 249 -25.12 -4.83 4.10
C ALA A 249 -24.22 -3.65 3.69
N ALA A 250 -22.90 -3.76 3.92
CA ALA A 250 -21.98 -2.70 3.51
C ALA A 250 -22.08 -2.42 1.99
N PRO A 251 -22.11 -1.14 1.56
CA PRO A 251 -22.21 -0.78 0.15
C PRO A 251 -21.15 -1.44 -0.75
N SER A 252 -19.92 -1.57 -0.24
CA SER A 252 -18.82 -2.25 -0.92
C SER A 252 -19.13 -3.71 -1.27
N TYR A 253 -19.83 -4.45 -0.40
CA TYR A 253 -20.24 -5.82 -0.71
C TYR A 253 -21.24 -5.90 -1.84
N GLN A 254 -22.18 -4.96 -1.91
CA GLN A 254 -23.14 -4.90 -3.01
C GLN A 254 -22.43 -4.55 -4.33
N ALA A 255 -21.54 -3.57 -4.33
CA ALA A 255 -20.74 -3.20 -5.50
C ALA A 255 -19.88 -4.38 -6.01
N VAL A 256 -19.18 -5.08 -5.12
CA VAL A 256 -18.36 -6.26 -5.47
C VAL A 256 -19.24 -7.39 -6.02
N ALA A 257 -20.45 -7.59 -5.49
CA ALA A 257 -21.37 -8.59 -6.02
C ALA A 257 -21.77 -8.32 -7.48
N LYS A 258 -21.84 -7.04 -7.90
CA LYS A 258 -22.16 -6.65 -9.28
C LYS A 258 -21.04 -6.91 -10.28
N LEU A 259 -19.81 -7.18 -9.82
CA LEU A 259 -18.72 -7.62 -10.69
C LEU A 259 -18.97 -9.00 -11.30
N ARG A 260 -20.03 -9.73 -10.89
CA ARG A 260 -20.45 -10.96 -11.58
C ARG A 260 -21.07 -10.66 -12.95
N ASP A 261 -21.78 -9.55 -13.05
CA ASP A 261 -22.57 -9.18 -14.23
C ASP A 261 -21.83 -8.17 -15.12
N PHE A 262 -20.95 -7.35 -14.53
CA PHE A 262 -20.19 -6.30 -15.22
C PHE A 262 -18.70 -6.44 -14.99
N ASN A 263 -17.88 -6.02 -15.96
CA ASN A 263 -16.43 -5.95 -15.73
C ASN A 263 -16.04 -4.79 -14.82
N TRP A 264 -16.83 -3.71 -14.79
CA TRP A 264 -16.58 -2.51 -14.01
C TRP A 264 -17.79 -2.16 -13.12
N VAL A 265 -17.53 -1.71 -11.89
CA VAL A 265 -18.59 -1.21 -10.99
C VAL A 265 -18.13 0.07 -10.32
N ILE A 266 -18.94 1.12 -10.43
CA ILE A 266 -18.80 2.37 -9.70
C ILE A 266 -19.63 2.28 -8.41
N LEU A 267 -19.08 2.73 -7.30
CA LEU A 267 -19.74 2.90 -6.01
C LEU A 267 -19.57 4.34 -5.57
N SER A 268 -20.67 5.02 -5.21
CA SER A 268 -20.60 6.41 -4.75
C SER A 268 -21.62 6.74 -3.67
N ASN A 269 -21.23 7.64 -2.77
CA ASN A 269 -22.12 8.33 -1.84
C ASN A 269 -22.24 9.83 -2.15
N GLY A 270 -21.84 10.26 -3.36
CA GLY A 270 -21.76 11.65 -3.79
C GLY A 270 -20.39 12.26 -3.53
N ASN A 271 -19.87 12.19 -2.30
CA ASN A 271 -18.54 12.73 -2.00
C ASN A 271 -17.44 11.80 -2.54
N LEU A 272 -17.60 10.51 -2.31
CA LEU A 272 -16.67 9.48 -2.69
C LEU A 272 -17.11 8.82 -3.99
N TRP A 273 -16.19 8.70 -4.93
CA TRP A 273 -16.37 7.99 -6.20
C TRP A 273 -15.34 6.88 -6.27
N ARG A 274 -15.80 5.63 -6.14
CA ARG A 274 -14.96 4.44 -6.12
C ARG A 274 -15.26 3.55 -7.31
N ILE A 275 -14.24 2.95 -7.91
CA ILE A 275 -14.39 1.99 -9.01
C ILE A 275 -13.69 0.67 -8.68
N TYR A 276 -14.31 -0.43 -9.09
CA TYR A 276 -13.81 -1.80 -8.99
C TYR A 276 -13.74 -2.46 -10.37
N CYS A 277 -12.86 -3.46 -10.52
CA CYS A 277 -12.72 -4.26 -11.73
C CYS A 277 -12.74 -5.75 -11.42
N ARG A 278 -13.51 -6.52 -12.21
CA ARG A 278 -13.61 -7.98 -12.11
C ARG A 278 -12.28 -8.68 -12.37
N ARG A 279 -11.44 -8.09 -13.22
CA ARG A 279 -10.14 -8.66 -13.61
C ARG A 279 -9.05 -8.44 -12.56
N SER A 280 -9.33 -7.64 -11.53
CA SER A 280 -8.35 -7.32 -10.48
C SER A 280 -7.89 -8.57 -9.70
N ALA A 281 -6.70 -8.49 -9.09
CA ALA A 281 -6.16 -9.60 -8.31
C ALA A 281 -7.01 -9.93 -7.07
N SER A 282 -7.71 -8.93 -6.52
CA SER A 282 -8.62 -9.07 -5.39
C SER A 282 -9.81 -8.12 -5.55
N GLU A 283 -10.93 -8.64 -6.04
CA GLU A 283 -12.14 -7.87 -6.37
C GLU A 283 -12.67 -7.01 -5.21
N SER A 284 -12.49 -7.45 -3.96
CA SER A 284 -13.00 -6.75 -2.78
C SER A 284 -12.03 -5.75 -2.16
N THR A 285 -10.75 -5.80 -2.50
CA THR A 285 -9.72 -4.94 -1.88
C THR A 285 -8.99 -4.05 -2.86
N SER A 286 -9.06 -4.36 -4.16
CA SER A 286 -8.45 -3.55 -5.23
C SER A 286 -9.47 -2.60 -5.82
N TYR A 287 -9.33 -1.32 -5.48
CA TYR A 287 -10.18 -0.25 -5.99
C TYR A 287 -9.40 1.05 -6.18
N PHE A 288 -9.99 1.96 -6.94
CA PHE A 288 -9.55 3.35 -7.04
C PHE A 288 -10.69 4.26 -6.55
N GLU A 289 -10.40 5.20 -5.66
CA GLU A 289 -11.38 6.10 -5.04
C GLU A 289 -10.91 7.56 -5.11
N LEU A 290 -11.86 8.45 -5.39
CA LEU A 290 -11.71 9.89 -5.34
C LEU A 290 -12.64 10.45 -4.27
N ASN A 291 -12.15 11.34 -3.43
CA ASN A 291 -12.96 12.21 -2.59
C ASN A 291 -13.03 13.60 -3.24
N LEU A 292 -14.21 13.97 -3.72
CA LEU A 292 -14.43 15.26 -4.39
C LEU A 292 -14.65 16.42 -3.41
N GLU A 293 -14.81 16.14 -2.12
CA GLU A 293 -14.97 17.15 -1.09
C GLU A 293 -13.72 18.06 -1.01
N GLY A 294 -13.92 19.37 -0.91
CA GLY A 294 -12.84 20.36 -0.77
C GLY A 294 -12.05 20.65 -2.04
N ILE A 295 -12.52 20.28 -3.24
CA ILE A 295 -11.94 20.77 -4.50
C ILE A 295 -12.23 22.26 -4.63
N SER A 296 -11.18 23.08 -4.71
CA SER A 296 -11.28 24.55 -4.78
C SER A 296 -10.67 25.14 -6.06
N GLU A 297 -9.97 24.34 -6.86
CA GLU A 297 -9.29 24.78 -8.09
C GLU A 297 -9.53 23.83 -9.28
N ALA A 298 -9.58 24.39 -10.48
CA ALA A 298 -9.79 23.63 -11.72
C ALA A 298 -8.60 22.75 -12.12
N SER A 299 -7.41 23.02 -11.56
CA SER A 299 -6.18 22.26 -11.77
C SER A 299 -6.09 20.99 -10.91
N ASP A 300 -7.05 20.77 -10.00
CA ASP A 300 -7.00 19.65 -9.08
C ASP A 300 -6.97 18.31 -9.84
N LEU A 301 -5.96 17.49 -9.51
CA LEU A 301 -5.73 16.20 -10.16
C LEU A 301 -6.92 15.24 -10.03
N ARG A 302 -7.74 15.39 -8.97
CA ARG A 302 -8.97 14.62 -8.78
C ARG A 302 -9.96 14.81 -9.94
N LEU A 303 -10.04 16.01 -10.53
CA LEU A 303 -10.91 16.29 -11.68
C LEU A 303 -10.41 15.61 -12.96
N VAL A 304 -9.08 15.56 -13.14
CA VAL A 304 -8.45 14.82 -14.25
C VAL A 304 -8.81 13.34 -14.16
N TYR A 305 -8.71 12.75 -12.97
CA TYR A 305 -9.08 11.35 -12.76
C TYR A 305 -10.59 11.12 -12.84
N LEU A 306 -11.43 12.06 -12.37
CA LEU A 306 -12.88 11.98 -12.55
C LEU A 306 -13.24 11.90 -14.04
N ALA A 307 -12.66 12.79 -14.88
CA ALA A 307 -12.84 12.78 -16.32
C ALA A 307 -12.29 11.50 -16.98
N ALA A 308 -11.08 11.07 -16.63
CA ALA A 308 -10.45 9.93 -17.28
C ALA A 308 -11.03 8.57 -16.87
N ILE A 309 -11.52 8.41 -15.63
CA ILE A 309 -11.89 7.11 -15.06
C ILE A 309 -13.40 6.94 -14.90
N PHE A 310 -14.11 8.00 -14.53
CA PHE A 310 -15.52 7.91 -14.13
C PHE A 310 -16.50 8.46 -15.16
N SER A 311 -16.05 9.13 -16.22
CA SER A 311 -16.97 9.67 -17.24
C SER A 311 -17.43 8.62 -18.25
N ALA A 312 -18.60 8.83 -18.85
CA ALA A 312 -19.18 7.91 -19.81
C ALA A 312 -18.28 7.58 -21.02
N PRO A 313 -17.57 8.55 -21.63
CA PRO A 313 -16.63 8.26 -22.72
C PRO A 313 -15.56 7.22 -22.35
N SER A 314 -15.19 7.11 -21.07
CA SER A 314 -14.15 6.18 -20.62
C SER A 314 -14.52 4.70 -20.77
N PHE A 315 -15.82 4.40 -20.80
CA PHE A 315 -16.34 3.04 -20.92
C PHE A 315 -16.73 2.66 -22.37
N VAL A 316 -16.65 3.61 -23.30
CA VAL A 316 -16.98 3.38 -24.71
C VAL A 316 -15.85 2.59 -25.37
N LYS A 317 -16.18 1.43 -25.93
CA LYS A 317 -15.23 0.62 -26.69
C LYS A 317 -14.91 1.30 -28.03
N ARG A 318 -13.62 1.53 -28.31
CA ARG A 318 -13.11 1.96 -29.62
C ARG A 318 -11.93 1.08 -29.99
N GLY A 319 -12.01 0.39 -31.12
CA GLY A 319 -11.00 -0.59 -31.52
C GLY A 319 -10.91 -1.80 -30.58
N GLY A 320 -12.04 -2.23 -30.01
CA GLY A 320 -12.12 -3.44 -29.17
C GLY A 320 -11.93 -3.23 -27.66
N ALA A 321 -11.33 -2.11 -27.24
CA ALA A 321 -11.12 -1.77 -25.83
C ALA A 321 -11.70 -0.39 -25.48
N SER A 322 -12.18 -0.24 -24.24
CA SER A 322 -12.55 1.07 -23.68
C SER A 322 -11.32 1.81 -23.15
N ASP A 323 -11.45 3.11 -22.88
CA ASP A 323 -10.32 3.89 -22.33
C ASP A 323 -9.92 3.36 -20.95
N ILE A 324 -10.90 2.98 -20.12
CA ILE A 324 -10.64 2.40 -18.80
C ILE A 324 -9.96 1.02 -18.88
N ASP A 325 -10.29 0.21 -19.90
CA ASP A 325 -9.58 -1.04 -20.15
C ASP A 325 -8.11 -0.80 -20.48
N LEU A 326 -7.80 0.23 -21.27
CA LEU A 326 -6.41 0.59 -21.60
C LEU A 326 -5.64 1.12 -20.39
N ILE A 327 -6.28 1.92 -19.53
CA ILE A 327 -5.67 2.39 -18.28
C ILE A 327 -5.32 1.21 -17.38
N TYR A 328 -6.22 0.23 -17.29
CA TYR A 328 -6.01 -1.00 -16.53
C TYR A 328 -4.93 -1.90 -17.12
N GLU A 329 -5.07 -2.25 -18.40
CA GLU A 329 -4.16 -3.16 -19.11
C GLU A 329 -2.76 -2.56 -19.28
N GLY A 330 -2.65 -1.25 -19.46
CA GLY A 330 -1.39 -0.53 -19.48
C GLY A 330 -0.60 -0.74 -18.19
N GLY A 331 -1.28 -0.81 -17.05
CA GLY A 331 -0.66 -1.18 -15.77
C GLY A 331 -0.23 -2.65 -15.70
N VAL A 332 -1.04 -3.58 -16.21
CA VAL A 332 -0.74 -5.02 -16.21
C VAL A 332 0.43 -5.36 -17.14
N ILE A 333 0.44 -4.82 -18.36
CA ILE A 333 1.52 -5.03 -19.33
C ILE A 333 2.82 -4.46 -18.78
N HIS A 334 2.77 -3.26 -18.19
CA HIS A 334 3.95 -2.66 -17.58
C HIS A 334 4.46 -3.51 -16.40
N ALA A 335 3.58 -4.02 -15.54
CA ALA A 335 3.97 -4.89 -14.42
C ALA A 335 4.61 -6.21 -14.90
N LYS A 336 4.13 -6.83 -15.98
CA LYS A 336 4.75 -8.03 -16.58
C LYS A 336 6.11 -7.73 -17.22
N GLY A 337 6.20 -6.66 -18.01
CA GLY A 337 7.49 -6.26 -18.60
C GLY A 337 8.52 -5.91 -17.53
N LEU A 338 8.07 -5.28 -16.43
CA LEU A 338 8.89 -4.97 -15.27
C LEU A 338 9.35 -6.23 -14.52
N GLU A 339 8.49 -7.25 -14.41
CA GLU A 339 8.86 -8.54 -13.81
C GLU A 339 9.99 -9.20 -14.62
N GLU A 340 9.85 -9.27 -15.95
CA GLU A 340 10.86 -9.84 -16.83
C GLU A 340 12.17 -9.04 -16.77
N ASP A 341 12.09 -7.71 -16.76
CA ASP A 341 13.24 -6.80 -16.62
C ASP A 341 13.95 -7.01 -15.27
N LEU A 342 13.19 -7.04 -14.16
CA LEU A 342 13.77 -7.25 -12.83
C LEU A 342 14.40 -8.63 -12.71
N LYS A 343 13.75 -9.68 -13.25
CA LYS A 343 14.31 -11.02 -13.29
C LYS A 343 15.62 -11.03 -14.09
N SER A 344 15.65 -10.41 -15.27
CA SER A 344 16.88 -10.27 -16.05
C SER A 344 17.96 -9.56 -15.24
N LYS A 345 17.66 -8.40 -14.63
CA LYS A 345 18.65 -7.65 -13.84
C LYS A 345 19.24 -8.46 -12.68
N VAL A 346 18.40 -9.24 -12.01
CA VAL A 346 18.80 -10.10 -10.88
C VAL A 346 19.71 -11.24 -11.31
N PHE A 347 19.39 -11.95 -12.40
CA PHE A 347 20.07 -13.20 -12.78
C PHE A 347 21.09 -13.04 -13.91
N ASP A 348 20.74 -12.24 -14.89
CA ASP A 348 21.46 -12.10 -16.16
C ASP A 348 22.45 -10.93 -16.14
N ASP A 349 22.20 -9.92 -15.31
CA ASP A 349 23.04 -8.73 -15.17
C ASP A 349 23.82 -8.76 -13.84
N GLN A 350 23.98 -7.60 -13.18
CA GLN A 350 24.87 -7.45 -12.03
C GLN A 350 24.13 -7.13 -10.73
N LEU A 351 22.80 -7.01 -10.70
CA LEU A 351 22.06 -6.54 -9.51
C LEU A 351 22.39 -7.38 -8.28
N PHE A 352 22.20 -8.70 -8.35
CA PHE A 352 22.40 -9.57 -7.19
C PHE A 352 23.89 -9.72 -6.83
N LEU A 353 24.78 -9.71 -7.84
CA LEU A 353 26.23 -9.70 -7.62
C LEU A 353 26.69 -8.41 -6.94
N ASN A 354 26.14 -7.26 -7.30
CA ASN A 354 26.42 -5.97 -6.68
C ASN A 354 25.95 -5.90 -5.23
N LEU A 355 24.77 -6.46 -4.92
CA LEU A 355 24.34 -6.67 -3.53
C LEU A 355 25.31 -7.59 -2.78
N THR A 356 25.77 -8.68 -3.41
CA THR A 356 26.75 -9.58 -2.80
C THR A 356 28.08 -8.87 -2.53
N ARG A 357 28.62 -8.15 -3.52
CA ARG A 357 29.85 -7.36 -3.39
C ARG A 357 29.75 -6.35 -2.24
N SER A 358 28.59 -5.74 -2.07
CA SER A 358 28.30 -4.79 -1.00
C SER A 358 28.46 -5.44 0.37
N VAL A 359 27.81 -6.59 0.59
CA VAL A 359 27.70 -7.20 1.92
C VAL A 359 28.91 -8.04 2.33
N ILE A 360 29.79 -8.39 1.38
CA ILE A 360 31.09 -9.01 1.65
C ILE A 360 32.24 -7.99 1.67
N VAL A 361 31.94 -6.71 1.40
CA VAL A 361 32.94 -5.63 1.23
C VAL A 361 34.03 -6.08 0.25
N PHE A 362 33.59 -6.34 -0.98
CA PHE A 362 34.40 -7.03 -1.98
C PHE A 362 35.73 -6.33 -2.27
N ASP A 363 36.77 -7.15 -2.33
CA ASP A 363 38.15 -6.77 -2.62
C ASP A 363 38.70 -7.73 -3.68
N MET A 364 39.10 -7.15 -4.81
CA MET A 364 39.72 -7.84 -5.95
C MET A 364 41.06 -8.51 -5.60
N LYS A 365 41.67 -8.20 -4.45
CA LYS A 365 42.90 -8.85 -3.99
C LYS A 365 42.64 -10.04 -3.08
N LYS A 366 41.39 -10.22 -2.62
CA LYS A 366 41.01 -11.27 -1.67
C LYS A 366 40.48 -12.49 -2.42
N ARG A 367 40.90 -13.68 -1.96
CA ARG A 367 40.23 -14.94 -2.29
C ARG A 367 39.21 -15.25 -1.21
N TYR A 368 37.99 -15.60 -1.64
CA TYR A 368 36.90 -15.92 -0.74
C TYR A 368 36.71 -17.44 -0.70
N HIS A 369 36.56 -17.98 0.50
CA HIS A 369 36.16 -19.37 0.66
C HIS A 369 34.67 -19.55 0.33
N GLU A 370 34.27 -20.77 -0.05
CA GLU A 370 32.88 -21.09 -0.40
C GLU A 370 31.91 -20.69 0.74
N ASP A 371 32.28 -20.92 2.00
CA ASP A 371 31.47 -20.56 3.16
C ASP A 371 31.27 -19.03 3.29
N GLU A 372 32.29 -18.23 2.96
CA GLU A 372 32.19 -16.76 2.95
C GLU A 372 31.24 -16.29 1.84
N LEU A 373 31.31 -16.91 0.65
CA LEU A 373 30.44 -16.60 -0.48
C LEU A 373 28.99 -17.01 -0.22
N GLU A 374 28.75 -18.16 0.41
CA GLU A 374 27.41 -18.59 0.82
C GLU A 374 26.85 -17.71 1.95
N GLN A 375 27.69 -17.27 2.91
CA GLN A 375 27.27 -16.26 3.89
C GLN A 375 26.95 -14.92 3.22
N GLY A 376 27.77 -14.49 2.27
CA GLY A 376 27.55 -13.30 1.45
C GLY A 376 26.24 -13.37 0.68
N LYS A 377 25.94 -14.51 0.05
CA LYS A 377 24.67 -14.79 -0.63
C LYS A 377 23.49 -14.65 0.33
N ARG A 378 23.56 -15.23 1.54
CA ARG A 378 22.48 -15.09 2.54
C ARG A 378 22.26 -13.63 2.96
N LYS A 379 23.33 -12.89 3.23
CA LYS A 379 23.27 -11.45 3.57
C LYS A 379 22.68 -10.63 2.41
N ALA A 380 23.11 -10.91 1.17
CA ALA A 380 22.62 -10.23 -0.04
C ALA A 380 21.14 -10.52 -0.30
N LEU A 381 20.70 -11.77 -0.10
CA LEU A 381 19.28 -12.15 -0.16
C LEU A 381 18.46 -11.36 0.85
N LYS A 382 18.90 -11.31 2.11
CA LYS A 382 18.20 -10.55 3.15
C LYS A 382 18.13 -9.06 2.83
N LEU A 383 19.21 -8.48 2.31
CA LEU A 383 19.22 -7.09 1.85
C LEU A 383 18.24 -6.86 0.68
N LEU A 384 18.21 -7.76 -0.30
CA LEU A 384 17.24 -7.70 -1.40
C LEU A 384 15.79 -7.76 -0.87
N TYR A 385 15.51 -8.64 0.09
CA TYR A 385 14.19 -8.71 0.74
C TYR A 385 13.82 -7.42 1.45
N ARG A 386 14.74 -6.81 2.21
CA ARG A 386 14.50 -5.51 2.87
C ARG A 386 14.14 -4.44 1.85
N LEU A 387 14.93 -4.32 0.77
CA LEU A 387 14.71 -3.32 -0.28
C LEU A 387 13.37 -3.51 -0.98
N LEU A 388 13.05 -4.73 -1.40
CA LEU A 388 11.79 -5.04 -2.08
C LEU A 388 10.58 -4.82 -1.15
N PHE A 389 10.69 -5.19 0.13
CA PHE A 389 9.62 -4.94 1.10
C PHE A 389 9.34 -3.45 1.24
N VAL A 390 10.38 -2.62 1.39
CA VAL A 390 10.22 -1.16 1.53
C VAL A 390 9.63 -0.56 0.25
N LEU A 391 10.15 -0.92 -0.93
CA LEU A 391 9.62 -0.44 -2.22
C LEU A 391 8.12 -0.74 -2.36
N TYR A 392 7.71 -1.94 -1.97
CA TYR A 392 6.32 -2.35 -2.00
C TYR A 392 5.45 -1.63 -0.96
N ALA A 393 5.96 -1.48 0.26
CA ALA A 393 5.24 -0.81 1.34
C ALA A 393 5.07 0.70 1.07
N GLU A 394 6.09 1.36 0.52
CA GLU A 394 6.01 2.75 0.02
C GLU A 394 4.99 2.87 -1.12
N ALA A 395 5.06 1.99 -2.12
CA ALA A 395 4.13 2.02 -3.26
C ALA A 395 2.66 1.82 -2.85
N ARG A 396 2.40 1.07 -1.77
CA ARG A 396 1.06 0.83 -1.21
C ARG A 396 0.60 1.88 -0.20
N GLY A 397 1.42 2.88 0.11
CA GLY A 397 1.12 3.88 1.13
C GLY A 397 1.03 3.28 2.55
N LEU A 398 1.72 2.16 2.81
CA LEU A 398 1.83 1.57 4.15
C LEU A 398 2.87 2.30 5.02
N LEU A 399 3.76 3.06 4.38
CA LEU A 399 4.79 3.88 5.02
C LEU A 399 4.48 5.38 4.80
N PRO A 400 4.79 6.26 5.77
CA PRO A 400 4.30 7.63 5.82
C PRO A 400 5.10 8.58 4.91
N LEU A 401 5.01 8.41 3.59
CA LEU A 401 5.70 9.25 2.60
C LEU A 401 5.34 10.75 2.69
N ASN A 402 4.16 11.08 3.22
CA ASN A 402 3.75 12.47 3.45
C ASN A 402 4.42 13.12 4.67
N ASN A 403 5.14 12.34 5.50
CA ASN A 403 5.89 12.87 6.63
C ASN A 403 7.33 13.18 6.19
N GLU A 404 7.76 14.43 6.39
CA GLU A 404 9.09 14.89 5.97
C GLU A 404 10.25 14.09 6.59
N ASN A 405 10.12 13.64 7.85
CA ASN A 405 11.16 12.87 8.53
C ASN A 405 11.32 11.48 7.94
N TYR A 406 10.20 10.84 7.54
CA TYR A 406 10.28 9.56 6.82
C TYR A 406 10.79 9.78 5.39
N ARG A 407 10.24 10.78 4.69
CA ARG A 407 10.60 11.10 3.31
C ARG A 407 12.08 11.40 3.15
N ALA A 408 12.74 11.98 4.14
CA ALA A 408 14.19 12.23 4.11
C ALA A 408 15.03 10.96 3.90
N VAL A 409 14.60 9.82 4.47
CA VAL A 409 15.29 8.52 4.39
C VAL A 409 14.59 7.50 3.48
N SER A 410 13.49 7.88 2.83
CA SER A 410 12.69 6.97 1.99
C SER A 410 13.43 6.53 0.73
N LEU A 411 13.03 5.38 0.17
CA LEU A 411 13.57 4.95 -1.12
C LEU A 411 13.10 5.88 -2.24
N GLU A 412 11.90 6.45 -2.16
CA GLU A 412 11.48 7.50 -3.10
C GLU A 412 12.48 8.68 -3.18
N ASN A 413 12.96 9.17 -2.02
CA ASN A 413 13.94 10.26 -1.98
C ASN A 413 15.34 9.78 -2.39
N MET A 414 15.75 8.57 -1.99
CA MET A 414 16.98 7.94 -2.45
C MET A 414 17.06 7.91 -3.98
N ARG A 415 15.96 7.54 -4.65
CA ARG A 415 15.88 7.45 -6.11
C ARG A 415 16.33 8.73 -6.80
N ALA A 416 15.87 9.88 -6.31
CA ALA A 416 16.19 11.18 -6.89
C ALA A 416 17.67 11.57 -6.74
N ARG A 417 18.40 10.88 -5.85
CA ARG A 417 19.79 11.17 -5.49
C ARG A 417 20.78 10.17 -6.08
N LEU A 418 20.31 9.07 -6.69
CA LEU A 418 21.17 7.99 -7.19
C LEU A 418 22.26 8.48 -8.15
N ASP A 419 21.94 9.40 -9.06
CA ASP A 419 22.93 9.96 -10.02
C ASP A 419 24.00 10.82 -9.33
N ALA A 420 23.68 11.47 -8.21
CA ALA A 420 24.66 12.22 -7.44
C ALA A 420 25.54 11.28 -6.60
N LEU A 421 24.94 10.25 -5.99
CA LEU A 421 25.63 9.25 -5.18
C LEU A 421 26.59 8.41 -6.00
N GLU A 422 26.24 8.08 -7.25
CA GLU A 422 27.09 7.34 -8.19
C GLU A 422 28.40 8.07 -8.51
N LYS A 423 28.39 9.41 -8.50
CA LYS A 423 29.60 10.24 -8.71
C LYS A 423 30.57 10.21 -7.53
N VAL A 424 30.17 9.65 -6.40
CA VAL A 424 30.98 9.50 -5.19
C VAL A 424 31.11 8.01 -4.84
N PRO A 425 31.85 7.21 -5.65
CA PRO A 425 31.89 5.75 -5.53
C PRO A 425 32.41 5.26 -4.17
N GLU A 426 33.33 6.01 -3.56
CA GLU A 426 33.93 5.72 -2.25
C GLU A 426 33.05 6.18 -1.07
N GLY A 427 31.97 6.93 -1.34
CA GLY A 427 31.04 7.39 -0.30
C GLY A 427 30.20 6.26 0.26
N ALA A 428 29.68 6.42 1.48
CA ALA A 428 28.80 5.45 2.15
C ALA A 428 27.39 6.01 2.41
N GLU A 429 27.06 7.17 1.84
CA GLU A 429 25.83 7.90 2.15
C GLU A 429 24.55 7.12 1.77
N ALA A 430 24.58 6.38 0.66
CA ALA A 430 23.47 5.53 0.27
C ALA A 430 23.22 4.46 1.34
N TRP A 431 24.28 3.83 1.83
CA TRP A 431 24.19 2.81 2.87
C TRP A 431 23.73 3.38 4.22
N SER A 432 24.32 4.49 4.67
CA SER A 432 23.91 5.17 5.92
C SER A 432 22.42 5.54 5.92
N SER A 433 21.90 5.99 4.77
CA SER A 433 20.48 6.31 4.61
C SER A 433 19.61 5.05 4.67
N LEU A 434 20.05 3.94 4.06
CA LEU A 434 19.37 2.63 4.15
C LEU A 434 19.35 2.10 5.58
N CYS A 435 20.47 2.14 6.30
CA CYS A 435 20.52 1.73 7.71
C CYS A 435 19.56 2.56 8.57
N SER A 436 19.54 3.88 8.36
CA SER A 436 18.60 4.78 9.06
C SER A 436 17.14 4.42 8.76
N LEU A 437 16.83 4.08 7.50
CA LEU A 437 15.50 3.63 7.09
C LEU A 437 15.12 2.29 7.73
N PHE A 438 16.01 1.30 7.71
CA PHE A 438 15.76 -0.01 8.31
C PHE A 438 15.58 0.08 9.82
N GLU A 439 16.40 0.86 10.52
CA GLU A 439 16.24 1.11 11.96
C GLU A 439 14.90 1.81 12.25
N MET A 440 14.54 2.83 11.46
CA MET A 440 13.29 3.55 11.62
C MET A 440 12.07 2.64 11.44
N ILE A 441 12.11 1.71 10.49
CA ILE A 441 11.04 0.72 10.27
C ILE A 441 11.01 -0.29 11.42
N HIS A 442 12.16 -0.79 11.85
CA HIS A 442 12.26 -1.80 12.89
C HIS A 442 11.75 -1.29 14.24
N ARG A 443 12.24 -0.14 14.70
CA ARG A 443 11.94 0.43 16.03
C ARG A 443 10.75 1.39 16.05
N GLY A 444 10.27 1.78 14.87
CA GLY A 444 9.36 2.90 14.74
C GLY A 444 10.04 4.25 15.01
N SER A 445 9.33 5.33 14.72
CA SER A 445 9.76 6.69 14.98
C SER A 445 8.55 7.60 15.18
N PRO A 446 8.36 8.16 16.39
CA PRO A 446 7.26 9.09 16.65
C PRO A 446 7.29 10.35 15.77
N SER A 447 8.47 10.88 15.45
CA SER A 447 8.63 12.08 14.60
C SER A 447 8.27 11.79 13.14
N ALA A 448 8.59 10.59 12.67
CA ALA A 448 8.21 10.10 11.35
C ALA A 448 6.77 9.58 11.27
N GLN A 449 6.06 9.54 12.41
CA GLN A 449 4.74 8.87 12.53
C GLN A 449 4.79 7.39 12.09
N MET A 450 5.95 6.76 12.30
CA MET A 450 6.20 5.36 11.98
C MET A 450 5.95 4.52 13.24
N PRO A 451 4.99 3.58 13.24
CA PRO A 451 4.89 2.62 14.31
C PRO A 451 5.99 1.57 14.20
N GLU A 452 6.26 0.90 15.31
CA GLU A 452 7.13 -0.26 15.33
C GLU A 452 6.50 -1.38 14.51
N TYR A 453 7.19 -1.82 13.45
CA TYR A 453 6.72 -2.92 12.60
C TYR A 453 7.23 -4.28 13.06
N ASP A 454 8.02 -4.33 14.14
CA ASP A 454 8.63 -5.49 14.82
C ASP A 454 8.70 -6.79 13.98
N GLY A 455 9.92 -7.17 13.59
CA GLY A 455 10.15 -8.33 12.75
C GLY A 455 11.61 -8.61 12.45
N GLU A 456 11.95 -9.90 12.35
CA GLU A 456 13.32 -10.39 12.11
C GLU A 456 13.94 -9.87 10.80
N LEU A 457 13.10 -9.45 9.83
CA LEU A 457 13.59 -8.94 8.55
C LEU A 457 14.40 -7.66 8.72
N PHE A 458 13.96 -6.71 9.56
CA PHE A 458 14.63 -5.42 9.78
C PHE A 458 15.42 -5.34 11.09
N ALA A 459 15.46 -6.40 11.87
CA ALA A 459 16.31 -6.48 13.07
C ALA A 459 17.78 -6.23 12.72
N ALA A 460 18.48 -5.50 13.59
CA ALA A 460 19.87 -5.14 13.35
C ALA A 460 20.78 -6.38 13.23
N GLU A 461 21.65 -6.38 12.22
CA GLU A 461 22.62 -7.46 11.98
C GLU A 461 24.04 -6.93 11.79
N GLU A 462 25.00 -7.86 11.76
CA GLU A 462 26.42 -7.57 11.49
C GLU A 462 26.61 -6.76 10.19
N MET A 463 25.83 -7.06 9.15
CA MET A 463 25.87 -6.36 7.87
C MET A 463 25.59 -4.87 7.99
N ASP A 464 24.72 -4.45 8.93
CA ASP A 464 24.29 -3.06 9.08
C ASP A 464 25.41 -2.15 9.61
N SER A 465 26.45 -2.75 10.19
CA SER A 465 27.66 -2.06 10.67
C SER A 465 28.79 -2.03 9.63
N LEU A 466 28.61 -2.64 8.45
CA LEU A 466 29.64 -2.66 7.41
C LEU A 466 29.74 -1.31 6.69
N PRO A 467 30.97 -0.89 6.31
CA PRO A 467 31.18 0.34 5.54
C PRO A 467 30.90 0.10 4.05
N ILE A 468 29.64 -0.12 3.68
CA ILE A 468 29.26 -0.40 2.30
C ILE A 468 29.37 0.87 1.45
N LYS A 469 30.20 0.79 0.41
CA LYS A 469 30.48 1.89 -0.52
C LYS A 469 29.43 2.00 -1.63
N ASN A 470 29.22 3.22 -2.11
CA ASN A 470 28.28 3.56 -3.18
C ASN A 470 28.57 2.78 -4.47
N MET A 471 29.84 2.52 -4.79
CA MET A 471 30.24 1.78 -6.00
C MET A 471 29.61 0.37 -6.11
N HIS A 472 29.20 -0.22 -4.98
CA HIS A 472 28.56 -1.54 -4.98
C HIS A 472 27.05 -1.44 -4.80
N ILE A 473 26.55 -0.59 -3.89
CA ILE A 473 25.12 -0.55 -3.57
C ILE A 473 24.30 0.31 -4.55
N VAL A 474 24.85 1.42 -5.04
CA VAL A 474 24.11 2.36 -5.91
C VAL A 474 23.71 1.72 -7.25
N PRO A 475 24.58 0.94 -7.94
CA PRO A 475 24.16 0.23 -9.15
C PRO A 475 22.99 -0.72 -8.91
N ALA A 476 23.02 -1.48 -7.81
CA ALA A 476 21.92 -2.39 -7.46
C ALA A 476 20.61 -1.63 -7.15
N LEU A 477 20.70 -0.48 -6.46
CA LEU A 477 19.55 0.38 -6.21
C LEU A 477 18.98 0.96 -7.52
N LYS A 478 19.84 1.39 -8.45
CA LYS A 478 19.42 1.84 -9.78
C LYS A 478 18.65 0.75 -10.51
N ASP A 479 19.18 -0.46 -10.56
CA ASP A 479 18.51 -1.58 -11.23
C ASP A 479 17.14 -1.92 -10.61
N LEU A 480 17.04 -1.82 -9.28
CA LEU A 480 15.79 -2.03 -8.52
C LEU A 480 14.78 -0.90 -8.66
N MET A 481 15.20 0.33 -8.90
CA MET A 481 14.33 1.51 -8.76
C MET A 481 14.05 2.22 -10.09
N ILE A 482 14.87 1.95 -11.10
CA ILE A 482 14.84 2.60 -12.42
C ILE A 482 14.84 1.53 -13.52
N SER A 483 13.89 1.66 -14.44
CA SER A 483 13.81 0.91 -15.69
C SER A 483 14.09 1.84 -16.87
N ALA A 484 14.22 1.30 -18.08
CA ALA A 484 14.32 2.09 -19.30
C ALA A 484 13.11 3.03 -19.52
N ALA A 485 11.96 2.74 -18.91
CA ALA A 485 10.75 3.56 -18.95
C ALA A 485 10.67 4.59 -17.80
N GLY A 486 11.68 4.67 -16.93
CA GLY A 486 11.69 5.51 -15.73
C GLY A 486 11.48 4.70 -14.45
N GLY A 487 10.96 5.35 -13.41
CA GLY A 487 10.82 4.78 -12.08
C GLY A 487 9.90 3.54 -12.04
N ILE A 488 10.30 2.54 -11.27
CA ILE A 488 9.59 1.27 -11.15
C ILE A 488 8.39 1.39 -10.19
N ASP A 489 7.21 0.91 -10.62
CA ASP A 489 5.97 0.90 -9.83
C ASP A 489 5.68 -0.48 -9.21
N TYR A 490 6.01 -0.63 -7.93
CA TYR A 490 5.86 -1.88 -7.18
C TYR A 490 4.42 -2.18 -6.74
N LEU A 491 3.45 -1.28 -6.96
CA LEU A 491 2.06 -1.45 -6.50
C LEU A 491 1.38 -2.68 -7.13
N ASN A 492 1.67 -2.92 -8.42
CA ASN A 492 1.07 -3.97 -9.24
C ASN A 492 1.97 -5.20 -9.44
N LEU A 493 3.15 -5.21 -8.82
CA LEU A 493 4.02 -6.38 -8.80
C LEU A 493 3.39 -7.38 -7.81
N GLY A 494 2.74 -8.42 -8.30
CA GLY A 494 2.05 -9.38 -7.42
C GLY A 494 3.01 -10.22 -6.58
N VAL A 495 2.48 -10.78 -5.48
CA VAL A 495 3.25 -11.63 -4.53
C VAL A 495 3.86 -12.85 -5.22
N ARG A 496 3.20 -13.38 -6.27
CA ARG A 496 3.68 -14.50 -7.09
C ARG A 496 4.98 -14.18 -7.82
N GLN A 497 5.05 -12.99 -8.39
CA GLN A 497 6.14 -12.55 -9.25
C GLN A 497 7.44 -12.46 -8.45
N LEU A 498 7.37 -11.89 -7.24
CA LEU A 498 8.46 -11.90 -6.26
C LEU A 498 8.87 -13.32 -5.86
N GLY A 499 7.90 -14.20 -5.58
CA GLY A 499 8.12 -15.61 -5.25
C GLY A 499 9.02 -16.32 -6.26
N SER A 500 8.81 -16.08 -7.56
CA SER A 500 9.60 -16.71 -8.63
C SER A 500 11.06 -16.25 -8.64
N ILE A 501 11.34 -14.97 -8.30
CA ILE A 501 12.70 -14.43 -8.20
C ILE A 501 13.40 -15.07 -7.00
N TYR A 502 12.70 -15.22 -5.87
CA TYR A 502 13.27 -15.83 -4.67
C TYR A 502 13.59 -17.31 -4.83
N GLU A 503 12.65 -18.08 -5.40
CA GLU A 503 12.89 -19.49 -5.71
C GLU A 503 14.09 -19.67 -6.62
N ALA A 504 14.16 -18.90 -7.70
CA ALA A 504 15.26 -18.98 -8.63
C ALA A 504 16.60 -18.61 -7.95
N LEU A 505 16.66 -17.56 -7.13
CA LEU A 505 17.90 -17.18 -6.42
C LEU A 505 18.38 -18.24 -5.42
N LEU A 506 17.49 -19.07 -4.87
CA LEU A 506 17.90 -20.20 -4.02
C LEU A 506 18.63 -21.29 -4.82
N GLU A 507 18.39 -21.41 -6.13
CA GLU A 507 19.00 -22.42 -7.01
C GLU A 507 20.42 -22.06 -7.48
N TYR A 508 20.80 -20.79 -7.41
CA TYR A 508 22.14 -20.33 -7.82
C TYR A 508 23.13 -20.35 -6.67
N SER A 509 24.38 -20.67 -6.96
CA SER A 509 25.50 -20.46 -6.04
C SER A 509 26.40 -19.34 -6.55
N ILE A 510 27.09 -18.68 -5.63
CA ILE A 510 28.05 -17.62 -5.94
C ILE A 510 29.43 -18.25 -5.92
N LYS A 511 30.17 -18.10 -7.02
CA LYS A 511 31.57 -18.56 -7.11
C LYS A 511 32.49 -17.41 -7.46
N GLN A 512 33.75 -17.52 -7.05
CA GLN A 512 34.81 -16.63 -7.50
C GLN A 512 35.58 -17.29 -8.65
N ALA A 513 35.82 -16.55 -9.72
CA ALA A 513 36.56 -17.02 -10.88
C ALA A 513 38.06 -17.20 -10.55
N ASP A 514 38.60 -18.37 -10.89
CA ASP A 514 40.03 -18.67 -10.78
C ASP A 514 40.82 -18.17 -12.00
N ARG A 515 40.13 -18.00 -13.13
CA ARG A 515 40.66 -17.60 -14.45
C ARG A 515 39.63 -16.73 -15.19
N ASP A 516 40.00 -16.20 -16.35
CA ASP A 516 39.04 -15.47 -17.21
C ASP A 516 38.02 -16.44 -17.81
N LEU A 517 36.73 -16.11 -17.66
CA LEU A 517 35.62 -16.91 -18.16
C LEU A 517 34.81 -16.11 -19.20
N MET A 518 34.22 -16.83 -20.15
CA MET A 518 33.27 -16.30 -21.11
C MET A 518 31.89 -16.87 -20.87
N VAL A 519 30.88 -16.01 -21.01
CA VAL A 519 29.48 -16.33 -20.79
C VAL A 519 28.77 -16.39 -22.13
N TYR A 520 28.11 -17.50 -22.45
CA TYR A 520 27.35 -17.71 -23.68
C TYR A 520 25.87 -17.90 -23.35
N ARG A 521 24.98 -17.52 -24.28
CA ARG A 521 23.56 -17.91 -24.18
C ARG A 521 23.40 -19.37 -24.60
N ASP A 522 22.63 -20.11 -23.81
CA ASP A 522 22.26 -21.47 -24.14
C ASP A 522 20.74 -21.63 -24.11
N SER A 523 20.15 -21.79 -25.29
CA SER A 523 18.72 -21.98 -25.49
C SER A 523 18.21 -23.35 -25.00
N SER A 524 19.11 -24.30 -24.74
CA SER A 524 18.78 -25.67 -24.33
C SER A 524 18.81 -25.88 -22.81
N ASN A 525 19.49 -24.99 -22.07
CA ASN A 525 19.55 -25.03 -20.61
C ASN A 525 18.42 -24.19 -19.99
N LYS A 526 17.75 -24.69 -18.96
CA LYS A 526 16.64 -23.99 -18.26
C LYS A 526 17.05 -22.63 -17.69
N ASN A 527 18.34 -22.42 -17.45
CA ASN A 527 18.90 -21.22 -16.84
C ASN A 527 19.60 -20.31 -17.87
N GLY A 528 19.49 -20.61 -19.17
CA GLY A 528 19.79 -19.70 -20.28
C GLY A 528 21.26 -19.34 -20.54
N VAL A 529 22.20 -19.84 -19.74
CA VAL A 529 23.60 -19.40 -19.75
C VAL A 529 24.58 -20.58 -19.61
N MET A 530 25.65 -20.55 -20.42
CA MET A 530 26.80 -21.46 -20.35
C MET A 530 28.07 -20.67 -20.06
N ILE A 531 28.84 -21.08 -19.06
CA ILE A 531 30.09 -20.43 -18.66
C ILE A 531 31.24 -21.35 -19.03
N MET A 532 32.20 -20.82 -19.80
CA MET A 532 33.35 -21.56 -20.30
C MET A 532 34.63 -20.79 -20.01
N ASP A 533 35.75 -21.51 -19.90
CA ASP A 533 37.07 -20.90 -19.79
C ASP A 533 37.41 -20.20 -21.10
N ALA A 534 37.88 -18.95 -21.00
CA ALA A 534 38.22 -18.10 -22.13
C ALA A 534 39.27 -18.73 -23.08
N ALA A 535 40.10 -19.66 -22.56
CA ALA A 535 41.07 -20.41 -23.36
C ALA A 535 40.43 -21.33 -24.42
N PHE A 536 39.17 -21.76 -24.24
CA PHE A 536 38.46 -22.64 -25.19
C PHE A 536 37.55 -21.89 -26.16
N ALA A 537 37.61 -20.55 -26.17
CA ALA A 537 36.72 -19.71 -26.97
C ALA A 537 36.98 -19.79 -28.48
N SER A 538 38.17 -20.24 -28.90
CA SER A 538 38.53 -20.40 -30.32
C SER A 538 37.67 -21.44 -31.05
N ASP A 539 37.04 -22.36 -30.32
CA ASP A 539 36.32 -23.51 -30.89
C ASP A 539 34.82 -23.23 -31.11
N LEU A 540 34.32 -22.07 -30.68
CA LEU A 540 32.92 -21.65 -30.80
C LEU A 540 32.76 -20.47 -31.77
N GLN A 541 31.97 -20.65 -32.84
CA GLN A 541 31.64 -19.56 -33.78
C GLN A 541 30.70 -18.51 -33.17
N ALA A 542 30.09 -18.77 -32.01
CA ALA A 542 29.16 -17.87 -31.35
C ALA A 542 29.92 -16.74 -30.61
N LYS A 543 29.42 -15.50 -30.71
CA LYS A 543 29.96 -14.38 -29.91
C LYS A 543 29.55 -14.53 -28.43
N PRO A 544 30.48 -14.36 -27.47
CA PRO A 544 30.15 -14.39 -26.05
C PRO A 544 29.22 -13.23 -25.68
N ARG A 545 28.32 -13.47 -24.73
CA ARG A 545 27.40 -12.48 -24.15
C ARG A 545 28.15 -11.51 -23.23
N SER A 546 29.03 -12.02 -22.39
CA SER A 546 29.84 -11.23 -21.45
C SER A 546 31.10 -11.98 -21.03
N PHE A 547 32.00 -11.26 -20.34
CA PHE A 547 33.27 -11.76 -19.85
C PHE A 547 33.31 -11.60 -18.33
N ILE A 548 33.86 -12.59 -17.63
CA ILE A 548 34.11 -12.55 -16.19
C ILE A 548 35.63 -12.63 -16.03
N SER A 549 36.23 -11.58 -15.49
CA SER A 549 37.67 -11.58 -15.22
C SER A 549 38.03 -12.55 -14.09
N ALA A 550 39.26 -13.04 -14.11
CA ALA A 550 39.81 -13.74 -12.97
C ALA A 550 39.61 -12.91 -11.68
N VAL A 551 39.29 -13.59 -10.57
CA VAL A 551 39.01 -13.01 -9.25
C VAL A 551 37.63 -12.37 -9.07
N GLU A 552 36.85 -12.14 -10.12
CA GLU A 552 35.46 -11.68 -10.00
C GLU A 552 34.52 -12.77 -9.47
N ILE A 553 33.40 -12.34 -8.89
CA ILE A 553 32.33 -13.25 -8.49
C ILE A 553 31.26 -13.37 -9.59
N TYR A 554 30.69 -14.56 -9.72
CA TYR A 554 29.65 -14.85 -10.70
C TYR A 554 28.62 -15.83 -10.16
N LEU A 555 27.42 -15.83 -10.77
CA LEU A 555 26.36 -16.77 -10.47
C LEU A 555 26.52 -18.03 -11.32
N THR A 556 26.42 -19.19 -10.68
CA THR A 556 26.39 -20.48 -11.36
C THR A 556 25.14 -21.26 -11.00
N ALA A 557 24.49 -21.82 -12.02
CA ALA A 557 23.37 -22.73 -11.85
C ALA A 557 23.93 -24.11 -11.46
N GLY A 558 23.85 -24.47 -10.17
CA GLY A 558 24.51 -25.70 -9.72
C GLY A 558 24.44 -25.95 -8.23
N GLY A 559 23.24 -26.20 -7.71
CA GLY A 559 23.03 -26.79 -6.39
C GLY A 559 21.80 -27.70 -6.39
N LEU A 560 21.94 -28.92 -5.88
CA LEU A 560 20.88 -29.94 -5.66
C LEU A 560 19.72 -29.47 -4.74
N ALA A 561 19.67 -28.20 -4.35
CA ALA A 561 18.75 -27.63 -3.36
C ALA A 561 17.27 -27.88 -3.69
N ARG A 562 16.89 -27.85 -4.98
CA ARG A 562 15.49 -28.03 -5.42
C ARG A 562 14.86 -29.36 -5.01
N LYS A 563 15.65 -30.45 -5.00
CA LYS A 563 15.16 -31.79 -4.60
C LYS A 563 15.26 -32.02 -3.08
N GLY A 564 16.11 -31.26 -2.39
CA GLY A 564 16.31 -31.37 -0.94
C GLY A 564 15.37 -30.50 -0.11
N SER A 565 15.02 -29.29 -0.57
CA SER A 565 14.23 -28.34 0.23
C SER A 565 12.71 -28.41 0.02
N GLY A 566 12.24 -29.07 -1.06
CA GLY A 566 10.81 -29.20 -1.38
C GLY A 566 10.06 -27.87 -1.57
N SER A 567 10.78 -26.77 -1.77
CA SER A 567 10.22 -25.41 -1.73
C SER A 567 9.65 -25.01 -3.09
N TYR A 568 8.41 -25.41 -3.36
CA TYR A 568 7.66 -25.04 -4.57
C TYR A 568 6.45 -24.18 -4.20
N TYR A 569 6.33 -23.00 -4.80
CA TYR A 569 5.17 -22.15 -4.66
C TYR A 569 3.96 -22.80 -5.35
N THR A 570 2.83 -22.81 -4.65
CA THR A 570 1.61 -23.44 -5.13
C THR A 570 0.88 -22.50 -6.11
N PRO A 571 0.56 -22.92 -7.35
CA PRO A 571 -0.21 -22.12 -8.30
C PRO A 571 -1.57 -21.63 -7.74
N ASP A 572 -2.03 -20.41 -8.09
CA ASP A 572 -3.33 -19.86 -7.61
C ASP A 572 -4.48 -20.80 -7.87
N GLU A 573 -4.51 -21.48 -9.01
CA GLU A 573 -5.65 -22.33 -9.34
C GLU A 573 -5.82 -23.42 -8.29
N ILE A 574 -4.69 -23.95 -7.80
CA ILE A 574 -4.63 -24.90 -6.70
C ILE A 574 -4.95 -24.19 -5.38
N VAL A 575 -4.39 -23.02 -5.09
CA VAL A 575 -4.68 -22.27 -3.86
C VAL A 575 -6.17 -21.89 -3.76
N ARG A 576 -6.74 -21.27 -4.80
CA ARG A 576 -8.15 -20.92 -4.92
C ARG A 576 -9.03 -22.16 -4.82
N PHE A 577 -8.65 -23.26 -5.46
CA PHE A 577 -9.37 -24.53 -5.33
C PHE A 577 -9.35 -25.04 -3.88
N LEU A 578 -8.18 -25.07 -3.23
CA LEU A 578 -8.01 -25.51 -1.84
C LEU A 578 -8.78 -24.61 -0.87
N VAL A 579 -8.70 -23.29 -1.03
CA VAL A 579 -9.45 -22.32 -0.22
C VAL A 579 -10.95 -22.48 -0.43
N LYS A 580 -11.41 -22.60 -1.67
CA LYS A 580 -12.84 -22.82 -1.99
C LYS A 580 -13.34 -24.13 -1.39
N LYS A 581 -12.55 -25.21 -1.45
CA LYS A 581 -12.90 -26.50 -0.85
C LYS A 581 -12.86 -26.44 0.68
N GLY A 582 -11.86 -25.81 1.27
CA GLY A 582 -11.77 -25.57 2.71
C GLY A 582 -12.97 -24.77 3.24
N TRP A 583 -13.37 -23.71 2.54
CA TRP A 583 -14.56 -22.92 2.85
C TRP A 583 -15.88 -23.68 2.64
N SER A 584 -15.94 -24.57 1.65
CA SER A 584 -17.12 -25.43 1.45
C SER A 584 -17.30 -26.44 2.59
N LEU A 585 -16.20 -26.90 3.20
CA LEU A 585 -16.22 -27.81 4.34
C LEU A 585 -16.69 -27.11 5.63
N THR A 586 -16.25 -25.87 5.86
CA THR A 586 -16.68 -25.08 7.04
C THR A 586 -18.10 -24.51 6.90
N SER A 587 -18.55 -24.17 5.69
CA SER A 587 -19.96 -23.74 5.47
C SER A 587 -20.97 -24.90 5.55
N CYS A 588 -20.54 -26.14 5.36
CA CYS A 588 -21.37 -27.33 5.58
C CYS A 588 -21.41 -27.80 7.04
N ALA A 589 -20.50 -27.31 7.91
CA ALA A 589 -20.48 -27.68 9.34
C ALA A 589 -21.69 -27.15 10.13
N GLY A 590 -22.53 -26.31 9.52
CA GLY A 590 -23.83 -25.88 10.07
C GLY A 590 -25.02 -26.79 9.73
N LYS A 591 -24.81 -27.93 9.05
CA LYS A 591 -25.88 -28.92 8.78
C LYS A 591 -25.52 -30.29 9.37
N PRO A 592 -26.37 -30.87 10.24
CA PRO A 592 -26.05 -32.12 10.93
C PRO A 592 -26.38 -33.34 10.04
N SER A 593 -25.69 -33.51 8.91
CA SER A 593 -25.74 -34.78 8.16
C SER A 593 -24.67 -34.89 7.08
N PHE A 594 -23.39 -34.96 7.44
CA PHE A 594 -22.39 -35.53 6.52
C PHE A 594 -21.31 -36.25 7.32
N ALA A 595 -21.58 -37.52 7.65
CA ALA A 595 -20.56 -38.46 8.08
C ALA A 595 -19.79 -38.92 6.83
N VAL A 596 -18.61 -38.35 6.58
CA VAL A 596 -17.67 -38.90 5.62
C VAL A 596 -16.81 -39.93 6.36
N GLN A 597 -17.00 -41.21 6.00
CA GLN A 597 -16.13 -42.31 6.43
C GLN A 597 -14.69 -42.05 5.94
N TRP A 598 -13.80 -41.76 6.88
CA TRP A 598 -12.36 -41.84 6.64
C TRP A 598 -11.98 -43.32 6.53
N LYS A 599 -11.83 -43.83 5.30
CA LYS A 599 -11.08 -45.08 5.09
C LYS A 599 -9.60 -44.77 5.32
N SER A 600 -9.10 -45.27 6.43
CA SER A 600 -7.70 -45.31 6.83
C SER A 600 -6.80 -45.87 5.72
N PHE A 601 -5.94 -45.02 5.16
CA PHE A 601 -4.70 -45.48 4.56
C PHE A 601 -3.69 -45.66 5.70
N ALA A 602 -3.53 -46.89 6.17
CA ALA A 602 -2.41 -47.27 7.03
C ALA A 602 -1.16 -47.45 6.14
N PRO A 603 -0.01 -46.81 6.44
CA PRO A 603 1.24 -47.18 5.84
C PRO A 603 1.75 -48.49 6.47
N ALA A 604 2.06 -49.47 5.63
CA ALA A 604 2.81 -50.65 6.02
C ALA A 604 4.31 -50.30 6.12
N ASN A 605 4.93 -50.81 7.18
CA ASN A 605 6.37 -50.83 7.55
C ASN A 605 6.98 -49.57 8.20
N PRO A 606 7.36 -49.68 9.50
CA PRO A 606 8.31 -48.81 10.16
C PRO A 606 9.73 -49.37 10.01
N GLY A 607 10.62 -48.65 9.34
CA GLY A 607 11.99 -49.12 9.20
C GLY A 607 12.87 -48.16 8.40
N THR A 608 13.56 -47.29 9.13
CA THR A 608 14.91 -46.82 8.80
C THR A 608 15.07 -45.95 7.54
N VAL A 609 15.06 -44.61 7.70
CA VAL A 609 16.05 -43.77 6.99
C VAL A 609 16.48 -42.62 7.89
N ILE A 610 17.80 -42.49 7.99
CA ILE A 610 18.60 -41.53 8.76
C ILE A 610 18.52 -40.15 8.09
N TRP A 611 18.33 -39.09 8.88
CA TRP A 611 18.45 -37.71 8.41
C TRP A 611 19.90 -37.41 8.01
N ARG A 612 20.10 -37.00 6.77
CA ARG A 612 21.23 -36.18 6.31
C ARG A 612 20.70 -35.05 5.46
#